data_AF-A0A359MT29-F1
#
_entry.id   AF-A0A359MT29-F1
#
_cell.length_a   1.000
_cell.length_b   1.000
_cell.length_c   1.000
_cell.angle_alpha   90.00
_cell.angle_beta   90.00
_cell.angle_gamma   90.00
#
_symmetry.space_group_name_H-M   'P 1'
#
loop_
_entity.id
_entity.type
_entity.pdbx_description
1 polymer ?
#
loop_
_entity_poly.entity_id
_entity_poly.type
_entity_poly.pdbx_seq_one_letter_code
_entity_poly.pdbx_strand_id
1 'polypeptide(L)'
;MLTRRIIVLTKELNSVYRTLGIDKKILDYSQEIENNLKERFAKIDRIAEFNQLKVLKAMQDNRLSDIHFAATTGYGYNDIGRDTLEKVYADIFHAEDALVRPQLMSGTHALTVALAGNLRPG
;
A
#
# COMPACT_ATOMS: atom_id res chain seq x y z
N MET A 1 -37.12 4.57 0.62
CA MET A 1 -36.54 3.80 -0.52
C MET A 1 -35.22 3.11 -0.15
N LEU A 2 -34.32 3.77 0.59
CA LEU A 2 -33.02 3.21 1.04
C LEU A 2 -33.12 1.96 1.94
N THR A 3 -34.04 1.94 2.91
CA THR A 3 -34.17 0.83 3.88
C THR A 3 -34.56 -0.49 3.22
N ARG A 4 -35.43 -0.45 2.18
CA ARG A 4 -35.80 -1.65 1.41
C ARG A 4 -34.62 -2.19 0.60
N ARG A 5 -33.75 -1.32 0.09
CA ARG A 5 -32.58 -1.70 -0.72
C ARG A 5 -31.52 -2.39 0.13
N ILE A 6 -31.27 -1.89 1.33
CA ILE A 6 -30.33 -2.50 2.30
C ILE A 6 -30.80 -3.90 2.71
N ILE A 7 -32.10 -4.06 3.02
CA ILE A 7 -32.68 -5.35 3.43
C ILE A 7 -32.61 -6.40 2.31
N VAL A 8 -32.81 -5.98 1.05
CA VAL A 8 -32.66 -6.86 -0.12
C VAL A 8 -31.21 -7.32 -0.25
N LEU A 9 -30.24 -6.39 -0.15
CA LEU A 9 -28.82 -6.73 -0.17
C LEU A 9 -28.42 -7.71 0.94
N THR A 10 -28.92 -7.54 2.16
CA THR A 10 -28.58 -8.46 3.28
C THR A 10 -29.14 -9.87 3.05
N LYS A 11 -30.32 -9.99 2.44
CA LYS A 11 -30.92 -11.29 2.09
C LYS A 11 -30.16 -11.98 0.95
N GLU A 12 -29.74 -11.23 -0.05
CA GLU A 12 -28.90 -11.73 -1.15
C GLU A 12 -27.54 -12.21 -0.64
N LEU A 13 -26.90 -11.44 0.25
CA LEU A 13 -25.59 -11.81 0.82
C LEU A 13 -25.68 -13.09 1.66
N ASN A 14 -26.71 -13.22 2.49
CA ASN A 14 -26.95 -14.45 3.27
C ASN A 14 -27.23 -15.67 2.40
N SER A 15 -27.88 -15.48 1.24
CA SER A 15 -28.06 -16.55 0.25
C SER A 15 -26.71 -17.00 -0.31
N VAL A 16 -25.86 -16.04 -0.72
CA VAL A 16 -24.51 -16.31 -1.23
C VAL A 16 -23.65 -17.05 -0.20
N TYR A 17 -23.64 -16.61 1.06
CA TYR A 17 -22.89 -17.29 2.13
C TYR A 17 -23.33 -18.75 2.30
N ARG A 18 -24.63 -19.03 2.20
CA ARG A 18 -25.14 -20.41 2.26
C ARG A 18 -24.71 -21.24 1.06
N THR A 19 -24.70 -20.68 -0.14
CA THR A 19 -24.20 -21.38 -1.35
C THR A 19 -22.72 -21.71 -1.24
N LEU A 20 -21.95 -20.89 -0.52
CA LEU A 20 -20.54 -21.14 -0.20
C LEU A 20 -20.34 -22.11 0.98
N GLY A 21 -21.41 -22.64 1.57
CA GLY A 21 -21.36 -23.56 2.70
C GLY A 21 -21.04 -22.89 4.05
N ILE A 22 -21.20 -21.57 4.17
CA ILE A 22 -20.94 -20.84 5.41
C ILE A 22 -22.21 -20.83 6.25
N ASP A 23 -22.13 -21.46 7.43
CA ASP A 23 -23.25 -21.53 8.38
C ASP A 23 -23.52 -20.15 8.99
N LYS A 24 -24.80 -19.86 9.24
CA LYS A 24 -25.26 -18.63 9.87
C LYS A 24 -24.57 -18.39 11.21
N LYS A 25 -24.29 -19.44 11.98
CA LYS A 25 -23.57 -19.32 13.26
C LYS A 25 -22.20 -18.67 13.10
N ILE A 26 -21.49 -18.96 12.01
CA ILE A 26 -20.18 -18.38 11.71
C ILE A 26 -20.33 -16.91 11.29
N LEU A 27 -21.38 -16.57 10.53
CA LEU A 27 -21.68 -15.19 10.17
C LEU A 27 -21.99 -14.33 11.41
N ASP A 28 -22.87 -14.82 12.28
CA ASP A 28 -23.26 -14.11 13.50
C ASP A 28 -22.04 -13.90 14.42
N TYR A 29 -21.19 -14.92 14.58
CA TYR A 29 -19.93 -14.83 15.33
C TYR A 29 -18.95 -13.83 14.70
N SER A 30 -18.78 -13.86 13.37
CA SER A 30 -17.88 -12.94 12.66
C SER A 30 -18.33 -11.48 12.81
N GLN A 31 -19.65 -11.24 12.76
CA GLN A 31 -20.22 -9.92 12.92
C GLN A 31 -19.99 -9.36 14.33
N GLU A 32 -20.07 -10.20 15.36
CA GLU A 32 -19.74 -9.83 16.73
C GLU A 32 -18.27 -9.41 16.87
N ILE A 33 -17.35 -10.23 16.34
CA ILE A 33 -15.92 -9.91 16.34
C ILE A 33 -15.63 -8.61 15.57
N GLU A 34 -16.22 -8.44 14.39
CA GLU A 34 -16.05 -7.23 13.58
C GLU A 34 -16.55 -5.99 14.32
N ASN A 35 -17.69 -6.07 15.01
CA ASN A 35 -18.20 -4.98 15.83
C ASN A 35 -17.22 -4.58 16.93
N ASN A 36 -16.56 -5.55 17.57
CA ASN A 36 -15.54 -5.31 18.59
C ASN A 36 -14.23 -4.71 18.02
N LEU A 37 -13.99 -4.85 16.71
CA LEU A 37 -12.80 -4.33 16.03
C LEU A 37 -12.99 -2.93 15.44
N LYS A 38 -14.21 -2.36 15.46
CA LYS A 38 -14.53 -1.05 14.86
C LYS A 38 -13.58 0.07 15.29
N GLU A 39 -13.24 0.14 16.58
CA GLU A 39 -12.30 1.16 17.06
C GLU A 39 -10.88 0.97 16.52
N ARG A 40 -10.44 -0.29 16.31
CA ARG A 40 -9.14 -0.59 15.71
C ARG A 40 -9.11 -0.21 14.23
N PHE A 41 -10.18 -0.50 13.50
CA PHE A 41 -10.32 -0.08 12.10
C PHE A 41 -10.32 1.44 11.98
N ALA A 42 -11.09 2.15 12.81
CA ALA A 42 -11.11 3.62 12.82
C ALA A 42 -9.73 4.25 13.18
N LYS A 43 -8.86 3.53 13.89
CA LYS A 43 -7.47 3.97 14.13
C LYS A 43 -6.60 3.72 12.89
N ILE A 44 -6.73 2.55 12.27
CA ILE A 44 -6.01 2.21 11.02
C ILE A 44 -6.39 3.20 9.91
N ASP A 45 -7.67 3.53 9.77
CA ASP A 45 -8.16 4.48 8.76
C ASP A 45 -7.53 5.87 8.91
N ARG A 46 -7.41 6.37 10.15
CA ARG A 46 -6.74 7.64 10.43
C ARG A 46 -5.25 7.62 10.09
N ILE A 47 -4.57 6.51 10.37
CA ILE A 47 -3.15 6.33 10.00
C ILE A 47 -3.01 6.24 8.48
N ALA A 48 -3.92 5.53 7.80
CA ALA A 48 -3.94 5.42 6.35
C ALA A 48 -4.18 6.78 5.69
N GLU A 49 -5.11 7.58 6.20
CA GLU A 49 -5.38 8.95 5.73
C GLU A 49 -4.15 9.84 5.87
N PHE A 50 -3.50 9.83 7.03
CA PHE A 50 -2.25 10.58 7.23
C PHE A 50 -1.16 10.16 6.25
N ASN A 51 -0.93 8.85 6.10
CA ASN A 51 0.09 8.33 5.20
C ASN A 51 -0.25 8.62 3.73
N GLN A 52 -1.52 8.61 3.35
CA GLN A 52 -1.98 8.96 2.01
C GLN A 52 -1.62 10.42 1.70
N LEU A 53 -1.90 11.34 2.62
CA LEU A 53 -1.54 12.76 2.47
C LEU A 53 -0.02 12.95 2.42
N LYS A 54 0.74 12.21 3.24
CA LYS A 54 2.22 12.22 3.21
C LYS A 54 2.78 11.81 1.85
N VAL A 55 2.28 10.71 1.29
CA VAL A 55 2.69 10.23 -0.04
C VAL A 55 2.30 11.22 -1.14
N LEU A 56 1.06 11.73 -1.11
CA LEU A 56 0.58 12.71 -2.07
C LEU A 56 1.45 13.98 -2.05
N LYS A 57 1.79 14.47 -0.85
CA LYS A 57 2.63 15.65 -0.68
C LYS A 57 4.03 15.44 -1.24
N ALA A 58 4.68 14.30 -0.95
CA ALA A 58 5.99 13.99 -1.51
C ALA A 58 5.99 13.92 -3.06
N MET A 59 4.93 13.36 -3.67
CA MET A 59 4.77 13.36 -5.13
C MET A 59 4.62 14.79 -5.69
N GLN A 60 3.85 15.65 -5.01
CA GLN A 60 3.67 17.05 -5.41
C GLN A 60 4.96 17.87 -5.30
N ASP A 61 5.70 17.71 -4.20
CA ASP A 61 6.94 18.46 -3.97
C ASP A 61 8.04 18.07 -4.96
N ASN A 62 8.08 16.80 -5.37
CA ASN A 62 8.97 16.30 -6.43
C ASN A 62 8.43 16.53 -7.85
N ARG A 63 7.27 17.18 -8.00
CA ARG A 63 6.65 17.49 -9.30
C ARG A 63 6.48 16.26 -10.20
N LEU A 64 6.12 15.12 -9.61
CA LEU A 64 5.86 13.89 -10.35
C LEU A 64 4.77 14.14 -11.40
N SER A 65 5.02 13.69 -12.62
CA SER A 65 4.16 13.90 -13.79
C SER A 65 4.26 12.72 -14.76
N ASP A 66 3.44 12.73 -15.79
CA ASP A 66 3.41 11.71 -16.85
C ASP A 66 4.75 11.51 -17.57
N ILE A 67 5.55 12.57 -17.71
CA ILE A 67 6.91 12.51 -18.28
C ILE A 67 7.82 11.54 -17.50
N HIS A 68 7.60 11.40 -16.19
CA HIS A 68 8.37 10.50 -15.32
C HIS A 68 8.01 9.02 -15.51
N PHE A 69 6.95 8.71 -16.27
CA PHE A 69 6.58 7.33 -16.59
C PHE A 69 7.15 6.84 -17.92
N ALA A 70 7.95 7.67 -18.61
CA ALA A 70 8.63 7.27 -19.82
C ALA A 70 9.61 6.12 -19.54
N ALA A 71 9.49 5.04 -20.31
CA ALA A 71 10.41 3.91 -20.20
C ALA A 71 11.79 4.30 -20.75
N THR A 72 12.85 3.94 -20.02
CA THR A 72 14.22 4.01 -20.51
C THR A 72 14.70 2.65 -21.01
N THR A 73 15.56 2.65 -22.03
CA THR A 73 16.15 1.43 -22.60
C THR A 73 17.68 1.53 -22.60
N GLY A 74 18.35 0.39 -22.83
CA GLY A 74 19.82 0.33 -22.80
C GLY A 74 20.37 0.55 -21.39
N TYR A 75 21.36 1.42 -21.24
CA TYR A 75 22.02 1.70 -19.95
C TYR A 75 21.15 2.50 -18.96
N GLY A 76 20.07 3.13 -19.43
CA GLY A 76 19.19 3.92 -18.56
C GLY A 76 19.84 5.19 -18.00
N TYR A 77 20.77 5.81 -18.74
CA TYR A 77 21.31 7.11 -18.33
C TYR A 77 20.21 8.19 -18.36
N ASN A 78 20.30 9.15 -17.42
CA ASN A 78 19.37 10.27 -17.30
C ASN A 78 17.89 9.85 -17.22
N ASP A 79 17.62 8.75 -16.52
CA ASP A 79 16.25 8.31 -16.26
C ASP A 79 15.62 9.18 -15.18
N ILE A 80 14.98 10.26 -15.62
CA ILE A 80 14.32 11.22 -14.75
C ILE A 80 13.18 10.59 -13.92
N GLY A 81 12.53 9.55 -14.44
CA GLY A 81 11.44 8.86 -13.74
C GLY A 81 11.97 8.10 -12.54
N ARG A 82 13.04 7.34 -12.78
CA ARG A 82 13.78 6.62 -11.76
C ARG A 82 14.35 7.54 -10.69
N ASP A 83 15.03 8.61 -11.09
CA ASP A 83 15.68 9.52 -10.15
C ASP A 83 14.64 10.31 -9.32
N THR A 84 13.49 10.64 -9.92
CA THR A 84 12.38 11.31 -9.21
C THR A 84 11.69 10.36 -8.22
N LEU A 85 11.51 9.09 -8.59
CA LEU A 85 10.93 8.10 -7.69
C LEU A 85 11.76 7.92 -6.42
N GLU A 86 13.08 7.93 -6.53
CA GLU A 86 13.96 7.86 -5.36
C GLU A 86 13.84 9.07 -4.45
N LYS A 87 13.80 10.28 -5.01
CA LYS A 87 13.56 11.49 -4.21
C LYS A 87 12.21 11.44 -3.49
N VAL A 88 11.16 10.98 -4.16
CA VAL A 88 9.84 10.79 -3.53
C VAL A 88 9.94 9.82 -2.35
N TYR A 89 10.68 8.71 -2.48
CA TYR A 89 10.88 7.77 -1.38
C TYR A 89 11.72 8.38 -0.25
N ALA A 90 12.81 9.08 -0.56
CA ALA A 90 13.63 9.77 0.43
C ALA A 90 12.78 10.77 1.25
N ASP A 91 11.92 11.56 0.58
CA ASP A 91 11.02 12.50 1.24
C ASP A 91 9.96 11.82 2.11
N ILE A 92 9.37 10.72 1.65
CA ILE A 92 8.34 9.95 2.40
C ILE A 92 8.90 9.35 3.70
N PHE A 93 10.17 8.91 3.65
CA PHE A 93 10.86 8.27 4.76
C PHE A 93 11.74 9.24 5.57
N HIS A 94 11.81 10.51 5.17
CA HIS A 94 12.65 11.54 5.78
C HIS A 94 14.13 11.13 5.84
N ALA A 95 14.63 10.56 4.75
CA ALA A 95 16.02 10.17 4.58
C ALA A 95 16.74 11.13 3.64
N GLU A 96 18.08 11.14 3.68
CA GLU A 96 18.90 11.96 2.77
C GLU A 96 18.86 11.46 1.32
N ASP A 97 18.72 10.15 1.13
CA ASP A 97 18.68 9.48 -0.17
C ASP A 97 17.88 8.16 -0.08
N ALA A 98 17.51 7.59 -1.22
CA ALA A 98 16.82 6.30 -1.31
C ALA A 98 17.25 5.51 -2.55
N LEU A 99 17.32 4.18 -2.43
CA LEU A 99 17.59 3.28 -3.56
C LEU A 99 16.33 2.46 -3.89
N VAL A 100 15.61 2.83 -4.94
CA VAL A 100 14.35 2.17 -5.34
C VAL A 100 14.46 1.69 -6.77
N ARG A 101 14.60 0.37 -6.94
CA ARG A 101 15.04 -0.24 -8.20
C ARG A 101 14.32 -1.56 -8.48
N PRO A 102 13.82 -1.79 -9.71
CA PRO A 102 13.31 -3.10 -10.10
C PRO A 102 14.40 -4.19 -10.08
N GLN A 103 15.68 -3.81 -10.11
CA GLN A 103 16.82 -4.72 -9.97
C GLN A 103 16.91 -5.33 -8.56
N LEU A 104 16.28 -4.73 -7.54
CA LEU A 104 16.17 -5.31 -6.20
C LEU A 104 15.03 -6.34 -6.18
N MET A 105 15.37 -7.57 -6.55
CA MET A 105 14.43 -8.69 -6.71
C MET A 105 13.58 -9.05 -5.47
N SER A 106 14.01 -8.71 -4.25
CA SER A 106 13.29 -9.01 -3.01
C SER A 106 13.76 -8.15 -1.84
N GLY A 107 13.00 -8.17 -0.74
CA GLY A 107 13.41 -7.53 0.51
C GLY A 107 14.72 -8.11 1.07
N THR A 108 14.92 -9.43 0.96
CA THR A 108 16.19 -10.07 1.34
C THR A 108 17.36 -9.55 0.49
N HIS A 109 17.16 -9.37 -0.82
CA HIS A 109 18.18 -8.80 -1.69
C HIS A 109 18.52 -7.35 -1.29
N ALA A 110 17.51 -6.52 -1.00
CA ALA A 110 17.72 -5.14 -0.53
C ALA A 110 18.54 -5.08 0.77
N LEU A 111 18.22 -5.93 1.75
CA LEU A 111 18.97 -6.01 3.01
C LEU A 111 20.43 -6.45 2.78
N THR A 112 20.64 -7.47 1.95
CA THR A 112 21.99 -7.94 1.60
C THR A 112 22.81 -6.83 0.94
N VAL A 113 22.25 -6.08 0.00
CA VAL A 113 22.93 -4.95 -0.66
C VAL A 113 23.29 -3.86 0.36
N ALA A 114 22.36 -3.49 1.24
CA ALA A 114 22.62 -2.49 2.28
C ALA A 114 23.76 -2.90 3.22
N LEU A 115 23.80 -4.17 3.64
CA LEU A 115 24.85 -4.69 4.52
C LEU A 115 26.20 -4.81 3.78
N ALA A 116 26.22 -5.47 2.63
CA ALA A 116 27.47 -5.71 1.87
C ALA A 116 28.10 -4.40 1.35
N GLY A 117 27.29 -3.39 1.03
CA GLY A 117 27.78 -2.08 0.60
C GLY A 117 28.55 -1.34 1.70
N ASN A 118 28.07 -1.44 2.94
CA ASN A 118 28.59 -0.68 4.09
C ASN A 118 29.61 -1.44 4.96
N LEU A 119 29.66 -2.77 4.89
CA LEU A 119 30.60 -3.59 5.66
C LEU A 119 31.88 -3.90 4.85
N ARG A 120 33.02 -4.01 5.56
CA ARG A 120 34.31 -4.45 5.02
C ARG A 120 34.92 -5.52 5.94
N PRO A 121 35.83 -6.37 5.43
CA PRO A 121 36.61 -7.25 6.30
C PRO A 121 37.35 -6.41 7.34
N GLY A 122 37.24 -6.80 8.60
CA GLY A 122 37.90 -6.15 9.73
C GLY A 122 39.41 -6.31 9.69
#